data_AF-A0A373ZS37-F1
#
_entry.id   AF-A0A373ZS37-F1
#
_cell.length_a   1.000
_cell.length_b   1.000
_cell.length_c   1.000
_cell.angle_alpha   90.00
_cell.angle_beta   90.00
_cell.angle_gamma   90.00
#
_symmetry.space_group_name_H-M   'P 1'
#
loop_
_entity.id
_entity.type
_entity.pdbx_description
1 polymer ?
#
loop_
_entity_poly.entity_id
_entity_poly.type
_entity_poly.pdbx_seq_one_letter_code
_entity_poly.pdbx_strand_id
1 'polypeptide(L)'
;MIDLNFSREFFAAMLVTEVEKVGFAVLIRTFPDAMELQHPAVLIRGIREFAFDIAEGCFVRLGARCDGKIEALRSGISKSGDEIRFTAVDYVYRESEFRKKYVDRVVNPFLT
;
A
#
# COMPACT_ATOMS: atom_id res chain seq x y z
N MET A 1 -25.89 -3.49 1.01
CA MET A 1 -24.43 -3.72 1.19
C MET A 1 -23.82 -3.38 -0.15
N ILE A 2 -23.11 -2.25 -0.27
CA ILE A 2 -22.44 -1.91 -1.52
C ILE A 2 -21.27 -2.88 -1.60
N ASP A 3 -21.35 -3.83 -2.51
CA ASP A 3 -20.24 -4.69 -2.85
C ASP A 3 -19.25 -3.81 -3.62
N LEU A 4 -18.39 -3.14 -2.86
CA LEU A 4 -17.28 -2.40 -3.40
C LEU A 4 -16.29 -3.44 -3.91
N ASN A 5 -16.56 -3.98 -5.10
CA ASN A 5 -15.54 -4.51 -5.98
C ASN A 5 -14.66 -3.33 -6.40
N PHE A 6 -13.91 -2.80 -5.43
CA PHE A 6 -12.86 -1.83 -5.64
C PHE A 6 -11.82 -2.54 -6.50
N SER A 7 -11.92 -2.34 -7.81
CA SER A 7 -10.98 -2.91 -8.75
C SER A 7 -9.59 -2.33 -8.48
N ARG A 8 -8.53 -3.10 -8.78
CA ARG A 8 -7.14 -2.63 -8.59
C ARG A 8 -6.90 -1.32 -9.33
N GLU A 9 -7.61 -1.13 -10.44
CA GLU A 9 -7.59 0.02 -11.32
C GLU A 9 -8.23 1.26 -10.67
N PHE A 10 -9.35 1.12 -9.94
CA PHE A 10 -9.96 2.25 -9.21
C PHE A 10 -9.01 2.81 -8.15
N PHE A 11 -8.40 1.92 -7.37
CA PHE A 11 -7.47 2.36 -6.34
C PHE A 11 -6.17 2.89 -6.94
N ALA A 12 -5.62 2.23 -7.97
CA ALA A 12 -4.45 2.75 -8.66
C ALA A 12 -4.73 4.12 -9.32
N ALA A 13 -5.95 4.34 -9.84
CA ALA A 13 -6.39 5.65 -10.31
C ALA A 13 -6.44 6.66 -9.17
N MET A 14 -7.06 6.34 -8.02
CA MET A 14 -7.07 7.23 -6.85
C MET A 14 -5.65 7.56 -6.34
N LEU A 15 -4.79 6.56 -6.29
CA LEU A 15 -3.39 6.68 -5.92
C LEU A 15 -2.65 7.67 -6.85
N VAL A 16 -2.98 7.70 -8.14
CA VAL A 16 -2.39 8.59 -9.15
C VAL A 16 -3.00 9.99 -9.11
N THR A 17 -4.32 10.11 -8.98
CA THR A 17 -5.05 11.38 -9.11
C THR A 17 -5.12 12.17 -7.82
N GLU A 18 -5.09 11.50 -6.66
CA GLU A 18 -5.30 12.11 -5.36
C GLU A 18 -4.22 11.67 -4.36
N VAL A 19 -2.94 11.80 -4.73
CA VAL A 19 -1.79 11.48 -3.87
C VAL A 19 -1.85 12.16 -2.50
N GLU A 20 -2.50 13.32 -2.38
CA GLU A 20 -2.67 14.02 -1.10
C GLU A 20 -3.59 13.28 -0.14
N LYS A 21 -4.47 12.43 -0.67
CA LYS A 21 -5.35 11.55 0.10
C LYS A 21 -4.69 10.22 0.42
N VAL A 22 -3.44 10.00 0.04
CA VAL A 22 -2.70 8.79 0.41
C VAL A 22 -1.84 9.05 1.66
N GLY A 23 -1.59 7.99 2.41
CA GLY A 23 -0.67 7.99 3.54
C GLY A 23 0.23 6.76 3.46
N PHE A 24 1.51 6.93 3.73
CA PHE A 24 2.44 5.80 3.73
C PHE A 24 2.35 5.03 5.06
N ALA A 25 2.57 3.72 4.99
CA ALA A 25 2.55 2.82 6.14
C ALA A 25 3.56 1.68 5.97
N VAL A 26 3.81 0.96 7.06
CA VAL A 26 4.45 -0.36 7.04
C VAL A 26 3.38 -1.36 7.43
N LEU A 27 3.13 -2.35 6.58
CA LEU A 27 2.29 -3.49 6.91
C LEU A 27 3.07 -4.44 7.79
N ILE A 28 2.45 -4.87 8.88
CA ILE A 28 2.96 -5.93 9.74
C ILE A 28 2.01 -7.11 9.56
N ARG A 29 2.52 -8.20 8.96
CA ARG A 29 1.80 -9.46 8.86
C ARG A 29 2.32 -10.41 9.92
N THR A 30 1.47 -10.77 10.86
CA THR A 30 1.76 -11.75 11.91
C THR A 30 1.11 -13.07 11.53
N PHE A 31 1.90 -14.13 11.41
CA PHE A 31 1.46 -15.49 11.10
C PHE A 31 1.08 -16.27 12.37
N PRO A 32 0.41 -17.43 12.26
CA PRO A 32 -0.06 -18.20 13.43
C PRO A 32 1.05 -18.71 14.34
N ASP A 33 2.26 -18.85 13.82
CA ASP A 33 3.48 -19.22 14.53
C ASP A 33 4.22 -18.02 15.16
N ALA A 34 3.57 -16.84 15.18
CA ALA A 34 4.11 -15.56 15.63
C ALA A 34 5.29 -15.01 14.79
N MET A 35 5.56 -15.56 13.61
CA MET A 35 6.46 -14.93 12.65
C MET A 35 5.85 -13.60 12.18
N GLU A 36 6.67 -12.55 12.11
CA GLU A 36 6.27 -11.25 11.58
C GLU A 36 7.01 -10.90 10.30
N LEU A 37 6.27 -10.34 9.35
CA LEU A 37 6.80 -9.91 8.07
C LEU A 37 6.33 -8.48 7.79
N GLN A 38 7.29 -7.61 7.50
CA GLN A 38 7.05 -6.17 7.40
C GLN A 38 7.27 -5.68 5.97
N HIS A 39 6.27 -4.99 5.40
CA HIS A 39 6.34 -4.48 4.03
C HIS A 39 5.98 -2.99 3.94
N PRO A 40 6.63 -2.22 3.06
CA PRO A 40 6.20 -0.85 2.76
C PRO A 40 4.82 -0.86 2.09
N ALA A 41 3.98 0.11 2.43
CA ALA A 41 2.60 0.14 1.98
C ALA A 41 2.04 1.56 1.84
N VAL A 42 0.90 1.65 1.14
CA VAL A 42 0.10 2.86 1.01
C VAL A 42 -1.30 2.62 1.57
N LEU A 43 -1.78 3.59 2.35
CA LEU A 43 -3.12 3.69 2.88
C LEU A 43 -3.86 4.81 2.17
N ILE A 44 -5.17 4.68 2.08
CA ILE A 44 -6.04 5.77 1.63
C ILE A 44 -6.70 6.42 2.84
N ARG A 45 -6.55 7.73 2.96
CA ARG A 45 -7.16 8.51 4.04
C ARG A 45 -8.66 8.31 4.01
N GLY A 46 -9.22 7.91 5.14
CA GLY A 46 -10.65 7.64 5.29
C GLY A 46 -11.05 6.18 5.06
N ILE A 47 -10.20 5.34 4.46
CA ILE A 47 -10.42 3.89 4.33
C ILE A 47 -9.47 3.19 5.31
N ARG A 48 -10.03 2.51 6.30
CA ARG A 48 -9.25 1.91 7.41
C ARG A 48 -9.15 0.39 7.30
N GLU A 49 -9.84 -0.20 6.34
CA GLU A 49 -10.00 -1.63 6.17
C GLU A 49 -8.96 -2.23 5.21
N PHE A 50 -8.33 -1.39 4.38
CA PHE A 50 -7.47 -1.83 3.29
C PHE A 50 -6.17 -1.04 3.23
N ALA A 51 -5.14 -1.71 2.70
CA ALA A 51 -3.87 -1.13 2.35
C ALA A 51 -3.40 -1.70 1.01
N PHE A 52 -2.53 -0.96 0.33
CA PHE A 52 -1.80 -1.42 -0.83
C PHE A 52 -0.38 -1.81 -0.41
N ASP A 53 -0.07 -3.10 -0.53
CA ASP A 53 1.28 -3.64 -0.30
C ASP A 53 2.15 -3.28 -1.52
N ILE A 54 3.17 -2.44 -1.30
CA ILE A 54 4.04 -1.97 -2.39
C ILE A 54 4.94 -3.10 -2.88
N ALA A 55 5.41 -3.96 -1.98
CA ALA A 55 6.32 -5.06 -2.30
C ALA A 55 5.61 -6.12 -3.14
N GLU A 56 4.41 -6.52 -2.72
CA GLU A 56 3.60 -7.53 -3.40
C GLU A 56 2.78 -6.96 -4.57
N GLY A 57 2.64 -5.63 -4.65
CA GLY A 57 1.86 -4.96 -5.70
C GLY A 57 0.37 -5.32 -5.66
N CYS A 58 -0.18 -5.58 -4.48
CA CYS A 58 -1.57 -6.04 -4.29
C CYS A 58 -2.27 -5.34 -3.12
N PHE A 59 -3.61 -5.42 -3.11
CA PHE A 59 -4.41 -4.94 -2.00
C PHE A 59 -4.54 -6.01 -0.92
N VAL A 60 -4.41 -5.57 0.32
CA VAL A 60 -4.59 -6.42 1.48
C VAL A 60 -5.64 -5.82 2.40
N ARG A 61 -6.52 -6.68 2.92
CA ARG A 61 -7.44 -6.34 3.99
C ARG A 61 -6.69 -6.36 5.33
N LEU A 62 -6.82 -5.28 6.08
CA LEU A 62 -6.30 -5.14 7.44
C LEU A 62 -7.21 -5.87 8.44
N GLY A 63 -6.64 -6.31 9.56
CA GLY A 63 -7.31 -7.03 10.62
C GLY A 63 -6.99 -8.53 10.65
N ALA A 64 -7.81 -9.28 11.38
CA ALA A 64 -7.67 -10.73 11.55
C ALA A 64 -8.07 -11.48 10.27
N ARG A 65 -7.35 -12.57 9.99
CA ARG A 65 -7.51 -13.44 8.83
C ARG A 65 -7.41 -14.90 9.29
N CYS A 66 -7.79 -15.83 8.41
CA CYS A 66 -7.61 -17.26 8.68
C CYS A 66 -6.13 -17.65 8.79
N ASP A 67 -5.26 -16.91 8.13
CA ASP A 67 -3.81 -17.13 8.04
C ASP A 67 -2.99 -16.19 8.93
N GLY A 68 -3.62 -15.48 9.87
CA GLY A 68 -2.92 -14.58 10.80
C GLY A 68 -3.60 -13.22 10.96
N LYS A 69 -2.80 -12.16 11.04
CA LYS A 69 -3.26 -10.77 11.21
C LYS A 69 -2.44 -9.83 10.35
N ILE A 70 -3.06 -8.79 9.79
CA ILE A 70 -2.36 -7.72 9.08
C ILE A 70 -2.70 -6.38 9.73
N GLU A 71 -1.67 -5.62 10.10
CA GLU A 71 -1.79 -4.29 10.69
C GLU A 71 -0.98 -3.26 9.90
N ALA A 72 -1.31 -1.99 10.06
CA ALA A 72 -0.59 -0.89 9.43
C ALA A 72 0.03 0.01 10.49
N LEU A 73 1.36 0.10 10.49
CA LEU A 73 2.15 1.02 11.29
C LEU A 73 2.45 2.28 10.49
N ARG A 74 2.26 3.46 11.10
CA ARG A 74 2.48 4.76 10.44
C ARG A 74 3.73 5.50 10.92
N SER A 75 4.43 4.96 11.90
CA SER A 75 5.69 5.50 12.41
C SER A 75 6.88 5.02 11.58
N GLY A 76 8.03 5.67 11.72
CA GLY A 76 9.26 5.28 11.01
C GLY A 76 9.19 5.57 9.51
N ILE A 77 8.46 6.61 9.13
CA ILE A 77 8.32 7.02 7.73
C ILE A 77 8.71 8.48 7.62
N SER A 78 9.63 8.79 6.70
CA SER A 78 10.02 10.16 6.40
C SER A 78 9.94 10.42 4.89
N LYS A 79 9.63 11.67 4.54
CA LYS A 79 9.60 12.13 3.15
C LYS A 79 10.58 13.27 2.97
N SER A 80 11.43 13.19 1.95
CA SER A 80 12.36 14.24 1.56
C SER A 80 12.31 14.39 0.04
N GLY A 81 11.67 15.45 -0.44
CA GLY A 81 11.42 15.64 -1.87
C GLY A 81 10.60 14.48 -2.45
N ASP A 82 11.19 13.77 -3.42
CA ASP A 82 10.60 12.63 -4.11
C ASP A 82 10.81 11.29 -3.38
N GLU A 83 11.68 11.25 -2.37
CA GLU A 83 12.02 10.02 -1.66
C GLU A 83 11.20 9.86 -0.39
N ILE A 84 10.60 8.69 -0.23
CA ILE A 84 9.90 8.23 0.97
C ILE A 84 10.72 7.11 1.55
N ARG A 85 11.20 7.28 2.79
CA ARG A 85 11.99 6.28 3.50
C ARG A 85 11.14 5.60 4.56
N PHE A 86 11.18 4.27 4.57
CA PHE A 86 10.56 3.41 5.57
C PHE A 86 11.68 2.82 6.44
N THR A 87 11.94 3.45 7.58
CA THR A 87 13.08 3.08 8.44
C THR A 87 12.89 1.72 9.11
N ALA A 88 11.64 1.28 9.30
CA ALA A 88 11.36 -0.02 9.91
C ALA A 88 11.79 -1.21 9.02
N VAL A 89 11.88 -1.00 7.71
CA VAL A 89 12.18 -2.06 6.71
C VAL A 89 13.36 -1.70 5.80
N ASP A 90 14.15 -0.68 6.17
CA ASP A 90 15.27 -0.12 5.41
C ASP A 90 14.98 0.00 3.89
N TYR A 91 13.83 0.60 3.56
CA TYR A 91 13.37 0.74 2.19
C TYR A 91 13.21 2.20 1.80
N VAL A 92 13.62 2.54 0.58
CA VAL A 92 13.39 3.86 -0.03
C VAL A 92 12.51 3.70 -1.24
N TYR A 93 11.46 4.50 -1.30
CA TYR A 93 10.48 4.52 -2.36
C TYR A 93 10.43 5.89 -3.02
N ARG A 94 10.50 5.93 -4.35
CA ARG A 94 10.40 7.18 -5.10
C ARG A 94 8.98 7.41 -5.57
N GLU A 95 8.39 8.55 -5.22
CA GLU A 95 7.03 8.90 -5.62
C GLU A 95 6.92 9.04 -7.15
N SER A 96 7.97 9.52 -7.82
CA SER A 96 8.03 9.56 -9.28
C SER A 96 7.99 8.16 -9.92
N GLU A 97 8.65 7.16 -9.34
CA GLU A 97 8.61 5.77 -9.81
C GLU A 97 7.23 5.15 -9.60
N PHE A 98 6.58 5.47 -8.47
CA PHE A 98 5.18 5.10 -8.24
C PHE A 98 4.27 5.65 -9.33
N ARG A 99 4.36 6.96 -9.59
CA ARG A 99 3.56 7.60 -10.62
C ARG A 99 3.80 6.92 -11.96
N LYS A 100 5.04 6.66 -12.35
CA LYS A 100 5.36 5.97 -13.61
C LYS A 100 4.75 4.56 -13.66
N LYS A 101 5.08 3.71 -12.68
CA LYS A 101 4.65 2.31 -12.63
C LYS A 101 3.13 2.13 -12.58
N TYR A 102 2.42 3.01 -11.85
CA TYR A 102 0.97 2.90 -11.71
C TYR A 102 0.19 3.69 -12.76
N VAL A 103 0.70 4.83 -13.27
CA VAL A 103 0.14 5.48 -14.46
C VAL A 103 0.19 4.50 -15.64
N ASP A 104 1.33 3.86 -15.89
CA ASP A 104 1.48 2.92 -17.00
C ASP A 104 0.51 1.73 -16.89
N ARG A 105 0.28 1.21 -15.67
CA ARG A 105 -0.66 0.10 -15.41
C ARG A 105 -2.13 0.52 -15.44
N VAL A 106 -2.48 1.73 -15.01
CA VAL A 106 -3.86 2.25 -15.00
C VAL A 106 -4.28 2.69 -16.41
N VAL A 107 -3.38 3.36 -17.12
CA VAL A 107 -3.64 3.87 -18.47
C VAL A 107 -3.55 2.75 -19.51
N ASN A 108 -2.74 1.71 -19.26
CA ASN A 108 -2.59 0.59 -20.18
C ASN A 108 -2.70 -0.76 -19.45
N PRO A 109 -3.93 -1.25 -19.19
CA PRO A 109 -4.18 -2.47 -18.41
C PRO A 109 -3.67 -3.76 -19.08
N PHE A 110 -3.16 -3.69 -20.31
CA PHE A 110 -2.65 -4.84 -21.08
C PHE A 110 -1.13 -5.03 -20.98
N LEU A 111 -0.41 -4.16 -20.25
CA LEU A 111 1.01 -4.33 -19.96
C LEU A 111 1.19 -5.18 -18.69
N THR A 112 1.05 -6.50 -18.83
CA THR A 112 1.50 -7.51 -17.86
C THR A 112 2.70 -8.26 -18.41
#